data_AF-A0A2A5BM72-F1
#
_entry.id   AF-A0A2A5BM72-F1
#
_cell.length_a   1.000
_cell.length_b   1.000
_cell.length_c   1.000
_cell.angle_alpha   90.00
_cell.angle_beta   90.00
_cell.angle_gamma   90.00
#
_symmetry.space_group_name_H-M   'P 1'
#
loop_
_entity.id
_entity.type
_entity.pdbx_description
1 polymer ?
#
loop_
_entity_poly.entity_id
_entity_poly.type
_entity_poly.pdbx_seq_one_letter_code
_entity_poly.pdbx_strand_id
1 'polypeptide(L)'
;MASIKFIGPVFLADGKSGDNGILDEITDKKSLKEFDGFSYDGVDNLFSTWIADHDDPLLNEVAFSGGLMSFEYLENSDSLTGIIEYTTDKDLSNEQVAALKDYTIGQLLDGIGSNFEQERLCKGGHCPMINAEEIEVAKLS
;
A
#
# COMPACT_ATOMS: atom_id res chain seq x y z
N MET A 1 -15.37 8.09 -14.20
CA MET A 1 -14.49 7.95 -13.02
C MET A 1 -13.23 7.29 -13.52
N ALA A 2 -12.08 7.92 -13.30
CA ALA A 2 -10.80 7.32 -13.62
C ALA A 2 -10.28 6.56 -12.39
N SER A 3 -9.47 5.52 -12.62
CA SER A 3 -8.81 4.77 -11.55
C SER A 3 -7.31 4.84 -11.74
N ILE A 4 -6.60 5.01 -10.62
CA ILE A 4 -5.15 5.07 -10.55
C ILE A 4 -4.69 4.06 -9.52
N LYS A 5 -3.80 3.16 -9.95
CA LYS A 5 -3.22 2.12 -9.10
C LYS A 5 -1.75 2.40 -8.87
N PHE A 6 -1.33 2.33 -7.62
CA PHE A 6 0.07 2.20 -7.26
C PHE A 6 0.35 0.76 -6.87
N ILE A 7 1.37 0.18 -7.48
CA ILE A 7 1.78 -1.20 -7.25
C ILE A 7 3.23 -1.23 -6.79
N GLY A 8 3.56 -2.15 -5.90
CA GLY A 8 4.94 -2.32 -5.43
C GLY A 8 5.22 -3.75 -4.97
N PRO A 9 6.48 -4.21 -5.00
CA PRO A 9 6.84 -5.50 -4.46
C PRO A 9 6.63 -5.51 -2.94
N VAL A 10 6.35 -6.69 -2.39
CA VAL A 10 6.04 -6.87 -0.97
C VAL A 10 7.06 -7.78 -0.31
N PHE A 11 7.59 -7.30 0.81
CA PHE A 11 8.38 -8.08 1.75
C PHE A 11 7.44 -8.67 2.81
N LEU A 12 7.40 -9.99 2.96
CA LEU A 12 6.60 -10.61 4.02
C LEU A 12 7.49 -10.88 5.24
N ALA A 13 7.25 -10.18 6.34
CA ALA A 13 7.99 -10.32 7.59
C ALA A 13 7.35 -11.34 8.54
N ASP A 14 8.16 -12.12 9.27
CA ASP A 14 7.70 -12.79 10.50
C ASP A 14 7.60 -11.78 11.65
N GLY A 15 6.41 -11.66 12.25
CA GLY A 15 6.18 -10.77 13.39
C GLY A 15 6.88 -11.19 14.69
N LYS A 16 7.49 -12.37 14.72
CA LYS A 16 8.46 -12.72 15.75
C LYS A 16 9.80 -12.11 15.35
N SER A 17 10.20 -11.04 16.03
CA SER A 17 11.53 -10.46 15.86
C SER A 17 12.60 -11.55 15.99
N GLY A 18 13.53 -11.62 15.05
CA GLY A 18 14.74 -12.40 15.22
C GLY A 18 15.50 -11.92 16.46
N ASP A 19 16.38 -12.76 17.02
CA ASP A 19 17.16 -12.47 18.23
C ASP A 19 18.02 -11.18 18.14
N ASN A 20 18.13 -10.58 16.95
CA ASN A 20 18.89 -9.37 16.63
C ASN A 20 18.01 -8.12 16.39
N GLY A 21 16.69 -8.21 16.53
CA GLY A 21 15.77 -7.09 16.24
C GLY A 21 15.51 -6.83 14.76
N ILE A 22 15.98 -7.72 13.87
CA ILE A 22 15.65 -7.72 12.44
C ILE A 22 14.48 -8.67 12.22
N LEU A 23 13.55 -8.29 11.33
CA LEU A 23 12.46 -9.15 10.92
C LEU A 23 12.96 -10.12 9.84
N ASP A 24 12.70 -11.41 10.03
CA ASP A 24 13.06 -12.43 9.04
C ASP A 24 12.07 -12.40 7.87
N GLU A 25 12.59 -12.54 6.65
CA GLU A 25 11.79 -12.65 5.44
C GLU A 25 11.16 -14.03 5.31
N ILE A 26 9.87 -14.05 4.99
CA ILE A 26 9.09 -15.23 4.67
C ILE A 26 8.89 -15.32 3.17
N THR A 27 9.51 -16.33 2.57
CA THR A 27 9.41 -16.62 1.13
C THR A 27 8.57 -17.87 0.83
N ASP A 28 7.99 -18.50 1.86
CA ASP A 28 7.23 -19.73 1.64
C ASP A 28 5.88 -19.46 0.96
N LYS A 29 5.60 -20.25 -0.08
CA LYS A 29 4.42 -20.12 -0.92
C LYS A 29 3.10 -20.17 -0.15
N LYS A 30 3.03 -20.95 0.93
CA LYS A 30 1.79 -21.09 1.70
C LYS A 30 1.48 -19.78 2.43
N SER A 31 2.45 -19.22 3.14
CA SER A 31 2.31 -17.95 3.85
C SER A 31 2.04 -16.80 2.89
N LEU A 32 2.72 -16.74 1.75
CA LEU A 32 2.46 -15.70 0.74
C LEU A 32 1.01 -15.77 0.24
N LYS A 33 0.48 -16.97 -0.03
CA LYS A 33 -0.91 -17.17 -0.48
C LYS A 33 -1.96 -16.80 0.56
N GLU A 34 -1.63 -16.77 1.85
CA GLU A 34 -2.58 -16.33 2.89
C GLU A 34 -2.95 -14.85 2.75
N PHE A 35 -2.15 -14.08 2.02
CA PHE A 35 -2.38 -12.66 1.76
C PHE A 35 -2.98 -12.38 0.39
N ASP A 36 -3.21 -13.41 -0.43
CA ASP A 36 -3.85 -13.22 -1.71
C ASP A 36 -5.29 -12.73 -1.53
N GLY A 37 -5.59 -11.53 -2.03
CA GLY A 37 -6.86 -10.86 -1.84
C GLY A 37 -7.07 -10.25 -0.45
N PHE A 38 -6.04 -10.24 0.41
CA PHE A 38 -6.13 -9.53 1.69
C PHE A 38 -6.17 -8.02 1.46
N SER A 39 -7.03 -7.32 2.22
CA SER A 39 -7.12 -5.87 2.21
C SER A 39 -7.17 -5.31 3.63
N TYR A 40 -6.56 -4.15 3.84
CA TYR A 40 -6.58 -3.46 5.13
C TYR A 40 -7.73 -2.46 5.21
N ASP A 41 -8.91 -2.93 5.60
CA ASP A 41 -10.19 -2.23 5.57
C ASP A 41 -10.63 -1.71 6.96
N GLY A 42 -9.89 -0.76 7.53
CA GLY A 42 -10.35 0.02 8.70
C GLY A 42 -11.04 1.32 8.28
N VAL A 43 -12.03 1.77 9.05
CA VAL A 43 -12.85 2.98 8.76
C VAL A 43 -12.03 4.27 8.60
N ASP A 44 -10.78 4.30 9.09
CA ASP A 44 -9.85 5.43 8.96
C ASP A 44 -8.54 5.08 8.22
N ASN A 45 -8.46 3.88 7.63
CA ASN A 45 -7.26 3.33 6.98
C ASN A 45 -7.26 3.46 5.46
N LEU A 46 -8.16 4.29 4.92
CA LEU A 46 -8.19 4.64 3.52
C LEU A 46 -7.25 5.81 3.27
N PHE A 47 -6.35 5.65 2.30
CA PHE A 47 -5.41 6.71 1.96
C PHE A 47 -6.14 7.97 1.47
N SER A 48 -7.28 7.84 0.79
CA SER A 48 -8.02 9.02 0.33
C SER A 48 -8.57 9.90 1.45
N THR A 49 -8.77 9.35 2.66
CA THR A 49 -9.36 10.09 3.80
C THR A 49 -8.50 11.28 4.22
N TRP A 50 -7.18 11.18 4.08
CA TRP A 50 -6.23 12.17 4.60
C TRP A 50 -5.60 13.04 3.51
N ILE A 51 -6.00 12.89 2.23
CA ILE A 51 -5.42 13.66 1.13
C ILE A 51 -5.67 15.16 1.30
N ALA A 52 -6.89 15.55 1.71
CA ALA A 52 -7.25 16.96 1.88
C ALA A 52 -6.43 17.66 2.98
N ASP A 53 -5.92 16.90 3.96
CA ASP A 53 -5.11 17.41 5.06
C ASP A 53 -3.62 17.57 4.68
N HIS A 54 -3.20 17.04 3.52
CA HIS A 54 -1.81 17.12 3.05
C HIS A 54 -1.40 18.51 2.52
N ASP A 55 -2.36 19.44 2.40
CA ASP A 55 -2.16 20.82 1.93
C ASP A 55 -1.37 20.93 0.61
N ASP A 56 -1.55 19.96 -0.30
CA ASP A 56 -1.01 20.03 -1.66
C ASP A 56 -2.06 20.62 -2.61
N PRO A 57 -1.80 21.81 -3.20
CA PRO A 57 -2.73 22.44 -4.14
C PRO A 57 -3.12 21.56 -5.33
N LEU A 58 -2.21 20.69 -5.81
CA LEU A 58 -2.46 19.82 -6.97
C LEU A 58 -3.49 18.73 -6.66
N LEU A 59 -3.51 18.24 -5.43
CA LEU A 59 -4.41 17.18 -4.97
C LEU A 59 -5.75 17.76 -4.47
N ASN A 60 -5.73 18.95 -3.87
CA ASN A 60 -6.93 19.61 -3.33
C ASN A 60 -7.99 19.96 -4.38
N GLU A 61 -7.63 20.00 -5.66
CA GLU A 61 -8.57 20.24 -6.77
C GLU A 61 -9.29 18.99 -7.28
N VAL A 62 -9.04 17.81 -6.72
CA VAL A 62 -9.56 16.52 -7.20
C VAL A 62 -10.36 15.84 -6.09
N ALA A 63 -11.52 15.28 -6.44
CA ALA A 63 -12.24 14.42 -5.51
C ALA A 63 -11.66 12.99 -5.58
N PHE A 64 -10.99 12.57 -4.51
CA PHE A 64 -10.46 11.21 -4.36
C PHE A 64 -11.40 10.34 -3.52
N SER A 65 -11.45 9.06 -3.88
CA SER A 65 -12.07 8.00 -3.10
C SER A 65 -11.27 6.71 -3.23
N GLY A 66 -11.51 5.74 -2.35
CA GLY A 66 -10.73 4.50 -2.32
C GLY A 66 -9.44 4.66 -1.52
N GLY A 67 -8.30 4.30 -2.09
CA GLY A 67 -7.03 4.25 -1.38
C GLY A 67 -6.97 3.08 -0.41
N LEU A 68 -7.57 1.94 -0.75
CA LEU A 68 -7.48 0.73 0.06
C LEU A 68 -6.15 0.02 -0.26
N MET A 69 -5.38 -0.30 0.79
CA MET A 69 -4.18 -1.12 0.66
C MET A 69 -4.59 -2.61 0.59
N SER A 70 -4.17 -3.28 -0.46
CA SER A 70 -4.48 -4.68 -0.74
C SER A 70 -3.27 -5.43 -1.27
N PHE A 71 -3.34 -6.75 -1.26
CA PHE A 71 -2.24 -7.62 -1.65
C PHE A 71 -2.73 -8.71 -2.62
N GLU A 72 -1.91 -9.01 -3.63
CA GLU A 72 -2.17 -10.04 -4.63
C GLU A 72 -0.95 -10.96 -4.74
N TYR A 73 -1.20 -12.27 -4.79
CA TYR A 73 -0.16 -13.26 -4.98
C TYR A 73 0.08 -13.55 -6.47
N LEU A 74 1.34 -13.39 -6.89
CA LEU A 74 1.78 -13.62 -8.26
C LEU A 74 2.34 -15.05 -8.41
N GLU A 75 1.53 -15.97 -8.94
CA GLU A 75 1.90 -17.39 -9.13
C GLU A 75 3.16 -17.60 -9.98
N ASN A 76 3.45 -16.69 -10.92
CA ASN A 76 4.59 -16.85 -11.84
C ASN A 76 5.95 -16.55 -11.18
N SER A 77 5.95 -15.71 -10.14
CA SER A 77 7.15 -15.25 -9.44
C SER A 77 7.21 -15.73 -7.98
N ASP A 78 6.18 -16.45 -7.53
CA ASP A 78 5.99 -16.84 -6.13
C ASP A 78 6.18 -15.64 -5.18
N SER A 79 5.58 -14.48 -5.50
CA SER A 79 5.76 -13.22 -4.77
C SER A 79 4.43 -12.53 -4.48
N LEU A 80 4.43 -11.58 -3.53
CA LEU A 80 3.30 -10.68 -3.31
C LEU A 80 3.51 -9.34 -4.02
N THR A 81 2.42 -8.76 -4.50
CA THR A 81 2.36 -7.37 -4.93
C THR A 81 1.39 -6.63 -4.03
N GLY A 82 1.78 -5.43 -3.61
CA GLY A 82 0.93 -4.51 -2.88
C GLY A 82 0.24 -3.57 -3.86
N ILE A 83 -1.03 -3.27 -3.62
CA ILE A 83 -1.85 -2.45 -4.50
C ILE A 83 -2.59 -1.42 -3.67
N ILE A 84 -2.49 -0.15 -4.08
CA ILE A 84 -3.27 0.97 -3.56
C ILE A 84 -4.01 1.61 -4.72
N GLU A 85 -5.34 1.53 -4.72
CA GLU A 85 -6.19 1.99 -5.82
C GLU A 85 -7.03 3.21 -5.42
N TYR A 86 -6.89 4.31 -6.14
CA TYR A 86 -7.70 5.51 -6.00
C TYR A 86 -8.69 5.64 -7.16
N THR A 87 -9.89 6.11 -6.86
CA THR A 87 -10.87 6.53 -7.86
C THR A 87 -11.03 8.05 -7.81
N THR A 88 -11.02 8.67 -9.00
CA THR A 88 -11.14 10.12 -9.17
C THR A 88 -12.35 10.48 -10.04
N ASP A 89 -12.85 11.70 -9.84
CA ASP A 89 -13.94 12.27 -10.63
C ASP A 89 -13.50 12.70 -12.05
N LYS A 90 -12.20 12.94 -12.24
CA LYS A 90 -11.56 13.34 -13.51
C LYS A 90 -10.20 12.66 -13.72
N ASP A 91 -9.71 12.70 -14.95
CA ASP A 91 -8.35 12.27 -15.27
C ASP A 91 -7.31 13.18 -14.61
N LEU A 92 -6.22 12.59 -14.14
CA LEU A 92 -5.12 13.34 -13.54
C LEU A 92 -4.05 13.71 -14.56
N SER A 93 -3.48 14.90 -14.40
CA SER A 93 -2.25 15.28 -15.08
C SER A 93 -1.07 14.44 -14.57
N ASN A 94 0.04 14.40 -15.32
CA ASN A 94 1.25 13.71 -14.85
C ASN A 94 1.79 14.31 -13.55
N GLU A 95 1.65 15.63 -13.35
CA GLU A 95 2.06 16.31 -12.12
C GLU A 95 1.18 15.87 -10.94
N GLN A 96 -0.13 15.75 -11.14
CA GLN A 96 -1.06 15.25 -10.12
C GLN A 96 -0.81 13.78 -9.78
N VAL A 97 -0.48 12.94 -10.76
CA VAL A 97 -0.09 11.54 -10.51
C VAL A 97 1.21 11.47 -9.71
N ALA A 98 2.18 12.33 -9.99
CA ALA A 98 3.42 12.40 -9.23
C ALA A 98 3.16 12.85 -7.78
N ALA A 99 2.38 13.92 -7.57
CA ALA A 99 2.02 14.39 -6.24
C ALA A 99 1.25 13.31 -5.45
N LEU A 100 0.33 12.59 -6.10
CA LEU A 100 -0.40 11.48 -5.47
C LEU A 100 0.53 10.31 -5.12
N LYS A 101 1.55 10.03 -5.94
CA LYS A 101 2.57 9.02 -5.64
C LYS A 101 3.36 9.41 -4.38
N ASP A 102 3.85 10.64 -4.32
CA ASP A 102 4.64 11.14 -3.18
C ASP A 102 3.82 11.11 -1.89
N TYR A 103 2.56 11.54 -1.96
CA TYR A 103 1.59 11.41 -0.87
C TYR A 103 1.43 9.94 -0.42
N THR A 104 1.23 9.03 -1.37
CA THR A 104 1.02 7.60 -1.10
C THR A 104 2.23 6.98 -0.43
N ILE A 105 3.44 7.32 -0.88
CA ILE A 105 4.70 6.89 -0.26
C ILE A 105 4.78 7.42 1.18
N GLY A 106 4.46 8.70 1.40
CA GLY A 106 4.46 9.29 2.73
C GLY A 106 3.52 8.57 3.70
N GLN A 107 2.29 8.29 3.27
CA GLN A 107 1.31 7.54 4.08
C GLN A 107 1.71 6.08 4.29
N LEU A 108 2.39 5.46 3.32
CA LEU A 108 2.89 4.10 3.48
C LEU A 108 4.00 4.02 4.53
N LEU A 109 4.91 5.00 4.55
CA LEU A 109 6.07 5.00 5.46
C LEU A 109 5.74 5.46 6.89
N ASP A 110 4.90 6.49 7.05
CA ASP A 110 4.68 7.15 8.35
C ASP A 110 3.19 7.33 8.72
N GLY A 111 2.29 6.73 7.94
CA GLY A 111 0.85 6.84 8.17
C GLY A 111 0.18 5.48 8.25
N ILE A 112 -0.68 5.21 7.27
CA ILE A 112 -1.48 3.99 7.22
C ILE A 112 -0.61 2.73 7.18
N GLY A 113 0.51 2.74 6.45
CA GLY A 113 1.39 1.57 6.35
C GLY A 113 2.08 1.23 7.67
N SER A 114 2.66 2.22 8.35
CA SER A 114 3.28 2.01 9.66
C SER A 114 2.28 1.57 10.73
N ASN A 115 1.04 2.09 10.71
CA ASN A 115 -0.04 1.65 11.58
C ASN A 115 -0.42 0.19 11.31
N PHE A 116 -0.60 -0.19 10.03
CA PHE A 116 -0.88 -1.56 9.63
C PHE A 116 0.20 -2.53 10.13
N GLU A 117 1.46 -2.16 9.94
CA GLU A 117 2.60 -2.98 10.35
C GLU A 117 2.60 -3.20 11.86
N GLN A 118 2.48 -2.13 12.66
CA GLN A 118 2.40 -2.23 14.11
C GLN A 118 1.25 -3.11 14.58
N GLU A 119 0.05 -2.94 14.02
CA GLU A 119 -1.11 -3.76 14.36
C GLU A 119 -0.89 -5.26 14.08
N ARG A 120 -0.27 -5.59 12.94
CA ARG A 120 0.01 -6.98 12.55
C ARG A 120 1.10 -7.59 13.41
N LEU A 121 2.20 -6.86 13.62
CA LEU A 121 3.33 -7.31 14.42
C LEU A 121 2.93 -7.52 15.89
N CYS A 122 2.12 -6.63 16.47
CA CYS A 122 1.57 -6.80 17.83
C CYS A 122 0.69 -8.05 17.97
N LYS A 123 0.05 -8.52 16.90
CA LYS A 123 -0.74 -9.77 16.89
C LYS A 123 0.14 -11.02 16.72
N GLY A 124 1.44 -10.85 16.50
CA GLY A 124 2.43 -11.95 16.40
C GLY A 124 2.30 -12.79 15.13
N GLY A 125 1.69 -12.24 14.08
CA GLY A 125 1.52 -12.91 12.78
C GLY A 125 2.48 -12.36 11.72
N HIS A 126 2.36 -12.87 10.50
CA HIS A 126 3.12 -12.34 9.36
C HIS A 126 2.62 -10.95 8.96
N CYS A 127 3.54 -10.12 8.48
CA CYS A 127 3.27 -8.73 8.13
C CYS A 127 3.79 -8.41 6.71
N PRO A 128 2.91 -8.19 5.72
CA PRO A 128 3.33 -7.80 4.38
C PRO A 128 3.64 -6.31 4.34
N MET A 129 4.82 -5.95 3.86
CA MET A 129 5.31 -4.57 3.79
C MET A 129 5.55 -4.23 2.32
N ILE A 130 4.86 -3.21 1.80
CA ILE A 130 5.05 -2.75 0.43
C ILE A 130 6.36 -1.96 0.37
N ASN A 131 7.25 -2.28 -0.57
CA ASN A 131 8.46 -1.48 -0.77
C ASN A 131 8.10 -0.13 -1.42
N ALA A 132 8.12 0.92 -0.61
CA ALA A 132 7.78 2.27 -1.04
C ALA A 132 8.76 2.85 -2.09
N GLU A 133 10.03 2.42 -2.06
CA GLU A 133 11.06 2.90 -3.02
C GLU A 133 10.81 2.36 -4.43
N GLU A 134 10.15 1.20 -4.53
CA GLU A 134 9.87 0.50 -5.78
C GLU A 134 8.40 0.62 -6.20
N ILE A 135 7.65 1.55 -5.61
CA ILE A 135 6.24 1.74 -5.97
C ILE A 135 6.12 2.41 -7.34
N GLU A 136 5.28 1.86 -8.22
CA GLU A 136 5.06 2.32 -9.58
C GLU A 136 3.58 2.60 -9.84
N VAL A 137 3.30 3.47 -10.81
CA VAL A 137 1.92 3.70 -11.27
C VAL A 137 1.55 2.68 -12.34
N ALA A 138 0.53 1.88 -12.05
CA ALA A 138 -0.13 1.05 -13.05
C ALA A 138 -1.24 1.89 -13.70
N LYS A 139 -0.98 2.39 -14.92
CA LYS A 139 -2.02 3.06 -15.72
C LYS A 139 -3.05 2.04 -16.17
N LEU A 140 -4.32 2.24 -15.81
CA LEU A 140 -5.43 1.50 -16.39
C LEU A 140 -5.85 2.18 -17.70
N SER A 141 -5.76 1.42 -18.79
CA SER A 141 -6.17 1.81 -20.14
C SER A 141 -7.68 1.93 -20.30
#